data_AF-A0A923Y442-F1
#
_entry.id   AF-A0A923Y442-F1
#
_cell.length_a   1.000
_cell.length_b   1.000
_cell.length_c   1.000
_cell.angle_alpha   90.00
_cell.angle_beta   90.00
_cell.angle_gamma   90.00
#
_symmetry.space_group_name_H-M   'P 1'
#
loop_
_entity.id
_entity.type
_entity.pdbx_description
1 polymer ?
#
loop_
_entity_poly.entity_id
_entity_poly.type
_entity_poly.pdbx_seq_one_letter_code
_entity_poly.pdbx_strand_id
1 'polypeptide(L)'
;MHKYALIAVLEGRHPAPPMPDLQMLVQGDLTAVLAATPRRAPRAPQSLRQHLGDAATHLAWQKACMLLAPLLPVRLDTQLTLAGTAAFLTANRPFLTQLLTRFAGLAQVQVTVQRRQDGAATHQIARDLSTTVANEIARIATDIAPLTLPPDLLYSSVVLLPLQDIGALNRALARITALWPEGLTLRQTDPDPVSTFATLDLSPVTPRQIDRALATFGLPNLSALGELPAIRRRKLLMASGFDDGALRTEIHEQAEVLTSAARLDDARDGFALCRIWSDNHARPKARNLAVA
;
A
#
# COMPACT_ATOMS: atom_id res chain seq x y z
N MET A 1 4.18 19.99 18.87
CA MET A 1 3.22 20.04 17.75
C MET A 1 2.28 18.84 17.84
N HIS A 2 0.99 19.02 17.55
CA HIS A 2 0.03 17.91 17.54
C HIS A 2 0.24 17.05 16.27
N LYS A 3 0.13 15.73 16.42
CA LYS A 3 0.26 14.76 15.32
C LYS A 3 -1.10 14.12 15.03
N TYR A 4 -1.30 13.77 13.78
CA TYR A 4 -2.49 13.13 13.26
C TYR A 4 -2.10 11.82 12.61
N ALA A 5 -2.96 10.82 12.69
CA ALA A 5 -2.80 9.58 11.94
C ALA A 5 -3.19 9.86 10.49
N LEU A 6 -2.29 9.57 9.55
CA LEU A 6 -2.60 9.64 8.13
C LEU A 6 -3.29 8.34 7.71
N ILE A 7 -4.55 8.45 7.26
CA ILE A 7 -5.41 7.29 6.99
C ILE A 7 -5.32 6.87 5.52
N ALA A 8 -5.42 7.86 4.63
CA ALA A 8 -5.40 7.67 3.19
C ALA A 8 -5.02 8.97 2.47
N VAL A 9 -4.67 8.84 1.19
CA VAL A 9 -4.57 9.94 0.23
C VAL A 9 -5.61 9.74 -0.87
N LEU A 10 -6.34 10.80 -1.21
CA LEU A 10 -7.38 10.84 -2.23
C LEU A 10 -6.99 11.79 -3.35
N GLU A 11 -7.49 11.50 -4.56
CA GLU A 11 -7.48 12.44 -5.67
C GLU A 11 -8.60 13.49 -5.51
N GLY A 12 -8.31 14.73 -5.89
CA GLY A 12 -9.26 15.83 -5.94
C GLY A 12 -9.46 16.56 -4.61
N ARG A 13 -10.46 17.45 -4.61
CA ARG A 13 -10.88 18.22 -3.43
C ARG A 13 -12.24 17.73 -2.98
N HIS A 14 -12.34 17.42 -1.69
CA HIS A 14 -13.55 16.86 -1.09
C HIS A 14 -14.15 17.87 -0.10
N PRO A 15 -15.48 18.11 -0.15
CA PRO A 15 -16.10 19.18 0.62
C PRO A 15 -16.21 18.86 2.11
N ALA A 16 -16.25 17.58 2.49
CA ALA A 16 -16.38 17.15 3.88
C ALA A 16 -15.76 15.75 4.08
N PRO A 17 -15.27 15.44 5.30
CA PRO A 17 -14.82 14.11 5.65
C PRO A 17 -15.99 13.10 5.62
N PRO A 18 -15.75 11.83 5.27
CA PRO A 18 -16.80 10.82 5.19
C PRO A 18 -17.31 10.37 6.57
N MET A 19 -16.56 10.71 7.64
CA MET A 19 -16.89 10.39 9.02
C MET A 19 -16.50 11.54 9.95
N PRO A 20 -17.20 11.74 11.09
CA PRO A 20 -16.98 12.88 11.98
C PRO A 20 -15.60 12.87 12.67
N ASP A 21 -15.00 11.70 12.85
CA ASP A 21 -13.69 11.55 13.49
C ASP A 21 -12.50 11.87 12.55
N LEU A 22 -12.81 12.16 11.29
CA LEU A 22 -11.82 12.41 10.24
C LEU A 22 -11.75 13.90 9.89
N GLN A 23 -10.57 14.32 9.46
CA GLN A 23 -10.27 15.64 8.93
C GLN A 23 -9.65 15.50 7.54
N MET A 24 -9.81 16.52 6.71
CA MET A 24 -9.23 16.56 5.38
C MET A 24 -8.26 17.73 5.27
N LEU A 25 -7.08 17.45 4.71
CA LEU A 25 -6.11 18.46 4.34
C LEU A 25 -5.90 18.42 2.83
N VAL A 26 -6.28 19.49 2.15
CA VAL A 26 -6.10 19.64 0.70
C VAL A 26 -4.74 20.27 0.42
N GLN A 27 -4.00 19.71 -0.53
CA GLN A 27 -2.80 20.30 -1.13
C GLN A 27 -2.83 20.11 -2.64
N GLY A 28 -3.01 21.20 -3.38
CA GLY A 28 -3.17 21.15 -4.84
C GLY A 28 -4.43 20.37 -5.24
N ASP A 29 -4.20 19.24 -5.89
CA ASP A 29 -5.16 18.24 -6.40
C ASP A 29 -5.20 16.95 -5.56
N LEU A 30 -4.50 16.91 -4.43
CA LEU A 30 -4.51 15.78 -3.50
C LEU A 30 -5.17 16.16 -2.19
N THR A 31 -5.85 15.20 -1.56
CA THR A 31 -6.43 15.34 -0.23
C THR A 31 -5.90 14.25 0.70
N ALA A 32 -5.28 14.63 1.81
CA ALA A 32 -4.97 13.70 2.89
C ALA A 32 -6.16 13.58 3.83
N VAL A 33 -6.50 12.35 4.22
CA VAL A 33 -7.48 12.06 5.26
C VAL A 33 -6.76 11.75 6.56
N LEU A 34 -7.11 12.48 7.61
CA LEU A 34 -6.41 12.49 8.89
C LEU A 34 -7.37 12.12 10.02
N ALA A 35 -6.91 11.34 10.99
CA ALA A 35 -7.62 11.11 12.24
C ALA A 35 -6.85 11.75 13.40
N ALA A 36 -7.56 12.30 14.37
CA ALA A 36 -6.94 12.82 15.59
C ALA A 36 -6.30 11.65 16.36
N THR A 37 -5.03 11.78 16.72
CA THR A 37 -4.41 10.79 17.61
C THR A 37 -4.67 11.19 19.06
N PRO A 38 -5.23 10.30 19.90
CA PRO A 38 -5.32 10.57 21.32
C PRO A 38 -3.89 10.77 21.84
N ARG A 39 -3.65 11.83 22.64
CA ARG A 39 -2.38 12.05 23.32
C ARG A 39 -2.08 10.83 24.20
N ARG A 40 -1.32 9.87 23.69
CA ARG A 40 -0.97 8.65 24.43
C ARG A 40 0.08 9.02 25.47
N ALA A 41 -0.27 8.87 26.75
CA ALA A 41 0.71 8.72 27.82
C ALA A 41 1.64 7.53 27.49
N PRO A 42 2.88 7.47 27.99
CA PRO A 42 3.79 6.35 27.77
C PRO A 42 3.08 5.05 28.21
N ARG A 43 2.68 4.23 27.24
CA ARG A 43 1.80 3.07 27.47
C ARG A 43 2.62 1.79 27.56
N ALA A 44 2.18 0.93 28.49
CA ALA A 44 2.45 -0.50 28.53
C ALA A 44 2.20 -1.17 27.16
N PRO A 45 2.81 -2.34 26.89
CA PRO A 45 2.59 -3.07 25.64
C PRO A 45 1.09 -3.22 25.34
N GLN A 46 0.70 -2.87 24.12
CA GLN A 46 -0.70 -2.99 23.68
C GLN A 46 -1.11 -4.46 23.68
N SER A 47 -2.33 -4.74 24.13
CA SER A 47 -2.89 -6.06 23.96
C SER A 47 -3.19 -6.32 22.48
N LEU A 48 -3.11 -7.59 22.05
CA LEU A 48 -3.49 -8.00 20.70
C LEU A 48 -4.90 -7.52 20.32
N ARG A 49 -5.85 -7.61 21.27
CA ARG A 49 -7.23 -7.15 21.08
C ARG A 49 -7.32 -5.65 20.76
N GLN A 50 -6.50 -4.83 21.41
CA GLN A 50 -6.43 -3.41 21.13
C GLN A 50 -5.86 -3.15 19.73
N HIS A 51 -4.78 -3.84 19.37
CA HIS A 51 -4.18 -3.70 18.04
C HIS A 51 -5.16 -4.07 16.92
N LEU A 52 -5.91 -5.17 17.09
CA LEU A 52 -6.95 -5.58 16.15
C LEU A 52 -8.11 -4.57 16.08
N GLY A 53 -8.49 -3.96 17.21
CA GLY A 53 -9.50 -2.91 17.25
C GLY A 53 -9.06 -1.63 16.52
N ASP A 54 -7.81 -1.20 16.73
CA ASP A 54 -7.21 -0.06 16.03
C ASP A 54 -7.14 -0.34 14.51
N ALA A 55 -6.71 -1.54 14.11
CA ALA A 55 -6.66 -1.95 12.70
C ALA A 55 -8.05 -2.01 12.04
N ALA A 56 -9.05 -2.55 12.74
CA ALA A 56 -10.43 -2.61 12.23
C ALA A 56 -11.02 -1.20 12.05
N THR A 57 -10.76 -0.29 13.00
CA THR A 57 -11.18 1.11 12.92
C THR A 57 -10.52 1.81 11.73
N HIS A 58 -9.21 1.61 11.56
CA HIS A 58 -8.45 2.17 10.44
C HIS A 58 -8.98 1.69 9.09
N LEU A 59 -9.25 0.38 8.96
CA LEU A 59 -9.85 -0.18 7.75
C LEU A 59 -11.25 0.40 7.49
N ALA A 60 -12.08 0.55 8.53
CA ALA A 60 -13.41 1.14 8.40
C ALA A 60 -13.35 2.59 7.89
N TRP A 61 -12.40 3.40 8.39
CA TRP A 61 -12.17 4.74 7.87
C TRP A 61 -11.71 4.74 6.41
N GLN A 62 -10.82 3.83 6.02
CA GLN A 62 -10.38 3.70 4.62
C GLN A 62 -11.53 3.30 3.69
N LYS A 63 -12.39 2.35 4.12
CA LYS A 63 -13.61 1.98 3.38
C LYS A 63 -14.55 3.16 3.19
N ALA A 64 -14.76 3.96 4.23
CA ALA A 64 -15.61 5.15 4.12
C ALA A 64 -15.04 6.16 3.10
N CYS A 65 -13.72 6.25 2.96
CA CYS A 65 -13.06 7.10 1.97
C CYS A 65 -13.21 6.60 0.53
N MET A 66 -13.40 5.28 0.29
CA MET A 66 -13.61 4.72 -1.05
C MET A 66 -14.82 5.32 -1.76
N LEU A 67 -15.81 5.77 -0.99
CA LEU A 67 -17.04 6.35 -1.53
C LEU A 67 -16.82 7.74 -2.15
N LEU A 68 -15.68 8.38 -1.87
CA LEU A 68 -15.40 9.75 -2.31
C LEU A 68 -14.59 9.80 -3.61
N ALA A 69 -13.55 8.98 -3.72
CA ALA A 69 -12.60 8.98 -4.82
C ALA A 69 -11.71 7.71 -4.79
N PRO A 70 -10.95 7.44 -5.87
CA PRO A 70 -9.77 6.58 -5.77
C PRO A 70 -8.93 6.97 -4.55
N LEU A 71 -8.52 5.96 -3.77
CA LEU A 71 -7.70 6.16 -2.59
C LEU A 71 -6.43 5.33 -2.62
N LEU A 72 -5.41 5.86 -1.96
CA LEU A 72 -4.23 5.11 -1.54
C LEU A 72 -4.30 4.92 -0.03
N PRO A 73 -4.48 3.68 0.45
CA PRO A 73 -4.45 3.39 1.88
C PRO A 73 -3.06 3.66 2.44
N VAL A 74 -2.98 4.16 3.67
CA VAL A 74 -1.72 4.43 4.37
C VAL A 74 -1.56 3.42 5.52
N ARG A 75 -0.32 2.98 5.77
CA ARG A 75 -0.04 2.01 6.84
C ARG A 75 -0.52 2.55 8.19
N LEU A 76 -1.06 1.66 9.01
CA LEU A 76 -1.38 1.94 10.41
C LEU A 76 -0.16 2.54 11.13
N ASP A 77 -0.42 3.40 12.12
CA ASP A 77 0.57 4.11 12.94
C ASP A 77 1.39 5.19 12.21
N THR A 78 1.10 5.48 10.94
CA THR A 78 1.70 6.62 10.23
C THR A 78 1.18 7.93 10.80
N GLN A 79 2.06 8.73 11.38
CA GLN A 79 1.70 9.99 12.04
C GLN A 79 2.49 11.18 11.53
N LEU A 80 1.80 12.27 11.19
CA LEU A 80 2.39 13.52 10.71
C LEU A 80 1.75 14.73 11.41
N THR A 81 2.45 15.86 11.46
CA THR A 81 1.83 17.16 11.79
C THR A 81 1.08 17.68 10.56
N LEU A 82 0.20 18.68 10.70
CA LEU A 82 -0.47 19.28 9.52
C LEU A 82 0.53 19.82 8.49
N ALA A 83 1.57 20.53 8.95
CA ALA A 83 2.65 21.01 8.09
C ALA A 83 3.42 19.85 7.45
N GLY A 84 3.70 18.79 8.21
CA GLY A 84 4.35 17.58 7.70
C GLY A 84 3.51 16.84 6.66
N THR A 85 2.19 16.79 6.84
CA THR A 85 1.26 16.23 5.85
C THR A 85 1.23 17.08 4.58
N ALA A 86 1.25 18.40 4.70
CA ALA A 86 1.29 19.28 3.54
C ALA A 86 2.58 19.08 2.73
N ALA A 87 3.73 19.08 3.41
CA ALA A 87 5.02 18.79 2.80
C ALA A 87 5.05 17.38 2.19
N PHE A 88 4.48 16.38 2.86
CA PHE A 88 4.36 15.01 2.34
C PHE A 88 3.60 14.98 1.01
N LEU A 89 2.41 15.60 0.93
CA LEU A 89 1.62 15.61 -0.31
C LEU A 89 2.39 16.31 -1.45
N THR A 90 2.99 17.46 -1.17
CA THR A 90 3.75 18.22 -2.18
C THR A 90 4.99 17.47 -2.67
N ALA A 91 5.79 16.91 -1.75
CA ALA A 91 7.02 16.18 -2.08
C ALA A 91 6.74 14.95 -2.94
N ASN A 92 5.66 14.22 -2.66
CA ASN A 92 5.34 12.94 -3.30
C ASN A 92 4.30 13.06 -4.43
N ARG A 93 3.85 14.27 -4.76
CA ARG A 93 2.71 14.49 -5.67
C ARG A 93 2.75 13.65 -6.96
N PRO A 94 3.84 13.64 -7.77
CA PRO A 94 3.84 12.88 -9.02
C PRO A 94 3.67 11.37 -8.81
N PHE A 95 4.30 10.83 -7.75
CA PHE A 95 4.20 9.41 -7.41
C PHE A 95 2.79 9.06 -6.92
N LEU A 96 2.23 9.87 -6.02
CA LEU A 96 0.86 9.69 -5.52
C LEU A 96 -0.17 9.77 -6.65
N THR A 97 -0.07 10.76 -7.54
CA THR A 97 -0.96 10.88 -8.71
C THR A 97 -0.87 9.66 -9.61
N GLN A 98 0.34 9.19 -9.94
CA GLN A 98 0.52 7.99 -10.76
C GLN A 98 -0.15 6.75 -10.13
N LEU A 99 -0.02 6.59 -8.81
CA LEU A 99 -0.63 5.47 -8.09
C LEU A 99 -2.15 5.60 -8.03
N LEU A 100 -2.69 6.80 -7.75
CA LEU A 100 -4.12 7.06 -7.77
C LEU A 100 -4.71 6.74 -9.15
N THR A 101 -4.06 7.17 -10.24
CA THR A 101 -4.48 6.82 -11.60
C THR A 101 -4.42 5.31 -11.84
N ARG A 102 -3.36 4.63 -11.40
CA ARG A 102 -3.19 3.18 -11.59
C ARG A 102 -4.27 2.36 -10.89
N PHE A 103 -4.69 2.78 -9.70
CA PHE A 103 -5.68 2.05 -8.89
C PHE A 103 -7.10 2.65 -8.98
N ALA A 104 -7.33 3.62 -9.87
CA ALA A 104 -8.63 4.23 -10.05
C ALA A 104 -9.70 3.19 -10.46
N GLY A 105 -10.80 3.16 -9.72
CA GLY A 105 -11.91 2.23 -9.96
C GLY A 105 -11.62 0.77 -9.59
N LEU A 106 -10.44 0.47 -9.04
CA LEU A 106 -10.09 -0.86 -8.55
C LEU A 106 -10.47 -1.00 -7.07
N ALA A 107 -10.87 -2.21 -6.70
CA ALA A 107 -11.05 -2.62 -5.31
C ALA A 107 -10.40 -3.99 -5.12
N GLN A 108 -10.11 -4.32 -3.86
CA GLN A 108 -9.70 -5.67 -3.53
C GLN A 108 -10.84 -6.44 -2.86
N VAL A 109 -10.89 -7.74 -3.11
CA VAL A 109 -11.83 -8.67 -2.48
C VAL A 109 -11.05 -9.89 -2.05
N GLN A 110 -11.22 -10.35 -0.81
CA GLN A 110 -10.68 -11.62 -0.38
C GLN A 110 -11.67 -12.74 -0.73
N VAL A 111 -11.17 -13.76 -1.43
CA VAL A 111 -11.93 -14.95 -1.79
C VAL A 111 -11.29 -16.16 -1.12
N THR A 112 -12.10 -16.94 -0.41
CA THR A 112 -11.70 -18.20 0.20
C THR A 112 -12.67 -19.31 -0.22
N VAL A 113 -12.10 -20.41 -0.70
CA VAL A 113 -12.82 -21.64 -1.08
C VAL A 113 -12.31 -22.77 -0.21
N GLN A 114 -13.21 -23.35 0.57
CA GLN A 114 -12.95 -24.42 1.53
C GLN A 114 -13.66 -25.69 1.12
N ARG A 115 -13.02 -26.83 1.38
CA ARG A 115 -13.68 -28.14 1.32
C ARG A 115 -14.46 -28.37 2.61
N ARG A 116 -15.70 -28.83 2.50
CA ARG A 116 -16.47 -29.31 3.66
C ARG A 116 -15.92 -30.66 4.14
N GLN A 117 -15.79 -30.81 5.46
CA GLN A 117 -15.17 -31.99 6.09
C GLN A 117 -15.90 -33.30 5.76
N ASP A 118 -17.20 -33.24 5.46
CA ASP A 118 -18.04 -34.42 5.21
C ASP A 118 -17.98 -34.92 3.75
N GLY A 119 -17.41 -34.13 2.84
CA GLY A 119 -17.36 -34.46 1.42
C GLY A 119 -16.16 -35.34 1.11
N ALA A 120 -16.35 -36.63 0.82
CA ALA A 120 -15.30 -37.58 0.44
C ALA A 120 -14.79 -37.36 -1.01
N ALA A 121 -14.14 -36.23 -1.30
CA ALA A 121 -13.36 -36.06 -2.53
C ALA A 121 -11.97 -36.71 -2.40
N THR A 122 -11.55 -37.38 -3.47
CA THR A 122 -10.16 -37.80 -3.65
C THR A 122 -9.25 -36.56 -3.79
N HIS A 123 -7.96 -36.70 -3.46
CA HIS A 123 -6.97 -35.63 -3.66
C HIS A 123 -6.89 -35.12 -5.11
N GLN A 124 -7.25 -35.95 -6.09
CA GLN A 124 -7.27 -35.54 -7.49
C GLN A 124 -8.40 -34.55 -7.79
N ILE A 125 -9.62 -34.86 -7.35
CA ILE A 125 -10.78 -33.98 -7.52
C ILE A 125 -10.54 -32.62 -6.85
N ALA A 126 -9.95 -32.62 -5.65
CA ALA A 126 -9.61 -31.38 -4.95
C ALA A 126 -8.60 -30.51 -5.72
N ARG A 127 -7.59 -31.13 -6.35
CA ARG A 127 -6.60 -30.43 -7.18
C ARG A 127 -7.20 -29.86 -8.46
N ASP A 128 -8.02 -30.64 -9.16
CA ASP A 128 -8.68 -30.21 -10.40
C ASP A 128 -9.65 -29.06 -10.12
N LEU A 129 -10.36 -29.11 -8.98
CA LEU A 129 -11.25 -28.04 -8.53
C LEU A 129 -10.48 -26.79 -8.11
N SER A 130 -9.38 -26.92 -7.36
CA SER A 130 -8.51 -25.78 -7.01
C SER A 130 -7.98 -25.07 -8.26
N THR A 131 -7.56 -25.84 -9.26
CA THR A 131 -7.10 -25.30 -10.56
C THR A 131 -8.23 -24.58 -11.29
N THR A 132 -9.43 -25.17 -11.30
CA THR A 132 -10.62 -24.56 -11.92
C THR A 132 -10.98 -23.23 -11.25
N VAL A 133 -10.97 -23.19 -9.91
CA VAL A 133 -11.22 -21.97 -9.12
C VAL A 133 -10.20 -20.89 -9.48
N ALA A 134 -8.91 -21.21 -9.47
CA ALA A 134 -7.84 -20.26 -9.77
C ALA A 134 -7.99 -19.69 -11.19
N ASN A 135 -8.29 -20.54 -12.18
CA ASN A 135 -8.45 -20.11 -13.57
C ASN A 135 -9.69 -19.21 -13.78
N GLU A 136 -10.82 -19.53 -13.15
CA GLU A 136 -12.04 -18.71 -13.26
C GLU A 136 -11.84 -17.33 -12.61
N ILE A 137 -11.17 -17.27 -11.45
CA ILE A 137 -10.87 -16.00 -10.78
C ILE A 137 -9.85 -15.18 -11.58
N ALA A 138 -8.79 -15.82 -12.11
CA ALA A 138 -7.74 -15.16 -12.89
C ALA A 138 -8.25 -14.48 -14.17
N ARG A 139 -9.35 -14.95 -14.76
CA ARG A 139 -9.96 -14.31 -15.94
C ARG A 139 -10.62 -12.96 -15.64
N ILE A 140 -10.95 -12.70 -14.38
CA ILE A 140 -11.67 -11.49 -13.93
C ILE A 140 -10.72 -10.56 -13.18
N ALA A 141 -9.71 -11.12 -12.52
CA ALA A 141 -8.74 -10.38 -11.74
C ALA A 141 -7.83 -9.52 -12.62
N THR A 142 -7.53 -8.32 -12.15
CA THR A 142 -6.39 -7.51 -12.62
C THR A 142 -5.07 -8.02 -12.02
N ASP A 143 -5.09 -8.42 -10.75
CA ASP A 143 -3.95 -8.99 -10.05
C ASP A 143 -4.42 -9.91 -8.90
N ILE A 144 -3.59 -10.84 -8.46
CA ILE A 144 -3.90 -11.81 -7.41
C ILE A 144 -2.74 -11.92 -6.44
N ALA A 145 -3.03 -11.69 -5.15
CA ALA A 145 -2.10 -11.97 -4.06
C ALA A 145 -2.52 -13.26 -3.34
N PRO A 146 -1.81 -14.38 -3.53
CA PRO A 146 -2.14 -15.63 -2.85
C PRO A 146 -1.91 -15.53 -1.35
N LEU A 147 -2.81 -16.11 -0.57
CA LEU A 147 -2.66 -16.23 0.88
C LEU A 147 -2.21 -17.65 1.23
N THR A 148 -1.60 -17.82 2.41
CA THR A 148 -1.21 -19.15 2.90
C THR A 148 -2.43 -20.08 2.96
N LEU A 149 -2.26 -21.30 2.43
CA LEU A 149 -3.31 -22.32 2.35
C LEU A 149 -3.11 -23.36 3.47
N PRO A 150 -3.90 -23.29 4.56
CA PRO A 150 -4.18 -24.45 5.39
C PRO A 150 -4.67 -25.66 4.57
N PRO A 151 -4.51 -26.90 5.06
CA PRO A 151 -4.80 -28.13 4.30
C PRO A 151 -6.26 -28.27 3.81
N ASP A 152 -7.19 -27.56 4.44
CA ASP A 152 -8.62 -27.53 4.16
C ASP A 152 -9.05 -26.42 3.17
N LEU A 153 -8.15 -25.49 2.86
CA LEU A 153 -8.38 -24.46 1.84
C LEU A 153 -8.03 -25.00 0.45
N LEU A 154 -8.98 -24.97 -0.47
CA LEU A 154 -8.75 -25.23 -1.89
C LEU A 154 -8.21 -23.98 -2.60
N TYR A 155 -8.59 -22.80 -2.12
CA TYR A 155 -8.16 -21.51 -2.65
C TYR A 155 -8.31 -20.42 -1.58
N SER A 156 -7.34 -19.52 -1.51
CA SER A 156 -7.39 -18.34 -0.65
C SER A 156 -6.51 -17.27 -1.25
N SER A 157 -7.10 -16.14 -1.64
CA SER A 157 -6.35 -15.03 -2.23
C SER A 157 -7.06 -13.72 -2.03
N VAL A 158 -6.29 -12.64 -2.05
CA VAL A 158 -6.81 -11.29 -2.27
C VAL A 158 -6.79 -11.03 -3.77
N VAL A 159 -7.93 -10.65 -4.32
CA VAL A 159 -8.15 -10.42 -5.74
C VAL A 159 -8.31 -8.93 -5.97
N LEU A 160 -7.47 -8.34 -6.82
CA LEU A 160 -7.62 -6.98 -7.31
C LEU A 160 -8.47 -7.01 -8.58
N LEU A 161 -9.55 -6.24 -8.62
CA LEU A 161 -10.43 -6.16 -9.78
C LEU A 161 -11.13 -4.80 -9.89
N PRO A 162 -11.62 -4.42 -11.08
CA PRO A 162 -12.48 -3.26 -11.22
C PRO A 162 -13.76 -3.43 -10.39
N LEU A 163 -14.19 -2.37 -9.70
CA LEU A 163 -15.37 -2.41 -8.83
C LEU A 163 -16.63 -2.84 -9.58
N GLN A 164 -16.76 -2.44 -10.84
CA GLN A 164 -17.87 -2.83 -11.71
C GLN A 164 -17.92 -4.34 -12.02
N ASP A 165 -16.79 -5.05 -11.89
CA ASP A 165 -16.66 -6.47 -12.23
C ASP A 165 -16.93 -7.40 -11.03
N ILE A 166 -17.27 -6.86 -9.86
CA ILE A 166 -17.70 -7.67 -8.69
C ILE A 166 -18.88 -8.57 -9.05
N GLY A 167 -19.82 -8.10 -9.87
CA GLY A 167 -20.92 -8.94 -10.36
C GLY A 167 -20.44 -10.13 -11.19
N ALA A 168 -19.37 -9.96 -11.97
CA ALA A 168 -18.76 -11.06 -12.72
C ALA A 168 -18.08 -12.06 -11.80
N LEU A 169 -17.36 -11.57 -10.77
CA LEU A 169 -16.77 -12.42 -9.74
C LEU A 169 -17.84 -13.26 -9.02
N ASN A 170 -18.92 -12.62 -8.56
CA ASN A 170 -20.03 -13.31 -7.89
C ASN A 170 -20.63 -14.42 -8.77
N ARG A 171 -20.80 -14.17 -10.08
CA ARG A 171 -21.26 -15.19 -11.04
C ARG A 171 -20.26 -16.33 -11.22
N ALA A 172 -18.96 -16.04 -11.25
CA ALA A 172 -17.93 -17.07 -11.35
C ALA A 172 -17.90 -17.96 -10.10
N LEU A 173 -17.98 -17.36 -8.91
CA LEU A 173 -18.07 -18.11 -7.66
C LEU A 173 -19.33 -18.96 -7.60
N ALA A 174 -20.49 -18.44 -8.05
CA ALA A 174 -21.71 -19.24 -8.13
C ALA A 174 -21.58 -20.45 -9.07
N ARG A 175 -20.91 -20.30 -10.22
CA ARG A 175 -20.60 -21.44 -11.11
C ARG A 175 -19.68 -22.46 -10.45
N ILE A 176 -18.67 -22.01 -9.71
CA ILE A 176 -17.77 -22.88 -8.94
C ILE A 176 -18.56 -23.67 -7.88
N THR A 177 -19.42 -23.01 -7.11
CA THR A 177 -20.26 -23.71 -6.12
C THR A 177 -21.13 -24.78 -6.78
N ALA A 178 -21.66 -24.49 -7.98
CA ALA A 178 -22.51 -25.42 -8.70
C ALA A 178 -21.77 -26.70 -9.15
N LEU A 179 -20.43 -26.69 -9.26
CA LEU A 179 -19.64 -27.88 -9.57
C LEU A 179 -19.66 -28.90 -8.44
N TRP A 180 -19.72 -28.45 -7.18
CA TRP A 180 -19.82 -29.33 -6.02
C TRP A 180 -20.60 -28.67 -4.86
N PRO A 181 -21.93 -28.56 -4.98
CA PRO A 181 -22.76 -27.78 -4.06
C PRO A 181 -22.67 -28.26 -2.61
N GLU A 182 -22.49 -29.56 -2.42
CA GLU A 182 -22.47 -30.18 -1.09
C GLU A 182 -21.07 -30.23 -0.46
N GLY A 183 -20.01 -29.97 -1.24
CA GLY A 183 -18.63 -30.12 -0.78
C GLY A 183 -17.83 -28.84 -0.63
N LEU A 184 -18.39 -27.68 -0.99
CA LEU A 184 -17.71 -26.40 -0.94
C LEU A 184 -18.35 -25.43 0.05
N THR A 185 -17.50 -24.72 0.77
CA THR A 185 -17.86 -23.50 1.50
C THR A 185 -17.11 -22.34 0.87
N LEU A 186 -17.84 -21.30 0.47
CA LEU A 186 -17.28 -20.09 -0.13
C LEU A 186 -17.44 -18.92 0.82
N ARG A 187 -16.39 -18.13 0.95
CA ARG A 187 -16.40 -16.86 1.65
C ARG A 187 -15.80 -15.79 0.76
N GLN A 188 -16.51 -14.68 0.64
CA GLN A 188 -16.07 -13.48 -0.03
C GLN A 188 -16.23 -12.31 0.94
N THR A 189 -15.23 -11.42 1.01
CA THR A 189 -15.38 -10.16 1.74
C THR A 189 -16.09 -9.12 0.88
N ASP A 190 -16.64 -8.09 1.52
CA ASP A 190 -17.02 -6.90 0.79
C ASP A 190 -15.80 -6.25 0.11
N PRO A 191 -16.03 -5.37 -0.88
CA PRO A 191 -14.95 -4.63 -1.52
C PRO A 191 -14.22 -3.74 -0.54
N ASP A 192 -12.90 -3.86 -0.55
CA ASP A 192 -11.99 -3.18 0.35
C ASP A 192 -11.03 -2.26 -0.44
N PRO A 193 -10.41 -1.28 0.23
CA PRO A 193 -9.31 -0.52 -0.34
C PRO A 193 -8.19 -1.46 -0.76
N VAL A 194 -7.38 -1.04 -1.75
CA VAL A 194 -6.29 -1.83 -2.34
C VAL A 194 -5.08 -2.02 -1.41
N SER A 195 -5.29 -2.20 -0.10
CA SER A 195 -4.28 -2.22 0.94
C SER A 195 -3.24 -3.34 0.76
N THR A 196 -3.62 -4.48 0.21
CA THR A 196 -2.65 -5.57 -0.07
C THR A 196 -1.70 -5.21 -1.22
N PHE A 197 -2.14 -4.36 -2.15
CA PHE A 197 -1.41 -4.04 -3.39
C PHE A 197 -0.71 -2.68 -3.35
N ALA A 198 -1.24 -1.71 -2.60
CA ALA A 198 -0.83 -0.31 -2.67
C ALA A 198 -0.96 0.43 -1.33
N THR A 199 -0.48 -0.16 -0.23
CA THR A 199 -0.37 0.57 1.03
C THR A 199 0.83 1.50 1.00
N LEU A 200 0.62 2.77 1.35
CA LEU A 200 1.69 3.75 1.49
C LEU A 200 2.44 3.52 2.80
N ASP A 201 3.75 3.33 2.71
CA ASP A 201 4.68 3.38 3.84
C ASP A 201 5.52 4.66 3.74
N LEU A 202 5.67 5.36 4.87
CA LEU A 202 6.34 6.64 4.94
C LEU A 202 7.68 6.50 5.64
N SER A 203 8.74 7.00 5.00
CA SER A 203 10.09 7.07 5.55
C SER A 203 10.48 8.52 5.77
N PRO A 204 10.93 8.90 6.99
CA PRO A 204 11.38 10.25 7.25
C PRO A 204 12.68 10.53 6.48
N VAL A 205 12.74 11.71 5.87
CA VAL A 205 13.93 12.31 5.27
C VAL A 205 14.37 13.45 6.17
N THR A 206 15.53 13.27 6.76
CA THR A 206 16.19 14.23 7.65
C THR A 206 17.04 15.21 6.84
N PRO A 207 17.39 16.37 7.41
CA PRO A 207 18.29 17.33 6.76
C PRO A 207 19.63 16.68 6.35
N ARG A 208 20.16 15.80 7.21
CA ARG A 208 21.40 15.05 6.95
C ARG A 208 21.30 14.13 5.73
N GLN A 209 20.13 13.54 5.48
CA GLN A 209 19.92 12.72 4.28
C GLN A 209 19.89 13.58 3.02
N ILE A 210 19.37 14.80 3.10
CA ILE A 210 19.40 15.77 1.99
C ILE A 210 20.86 16.18 1.71
N ASP A 211 21.62 16.54 2.75
CA ASP A 211 23.03 16.91 2.62
C ASP A 211 23.87 15.77 2.02
N ARG A 212 23.62 14.53 2.48
CA ARG A 212 24.23 13.33 1.91
C ARG A 212 23.89 13.20 0.43
N ALA A 213 22.61 13.35 0.05
CA ALA A 213 22.19 13.24 -1.32
C ALA A 213 22.86 14.29 -2.21
N LEU A 214 22.93 15.56 -1.75
CA LEU A 214 23.64 16.64 -2.42
C LEU A 214 25.12 16.28 -2.64
N ALA A 215 25.80 15.79 -1.60
CA ALA A 215 27.20 15.36 -1.68
C ALA A 215 27.38 14.17 -2.65
N THR A 216 26.48 13.19 -2.65
CA THR A 216 26.49 12.06 -3.58
C THR A 216 26.45 12.53 -5.03
N PHE A 217 25.76 13.63 -5.33
CA PHE A 217 25.68 14.22 -6.67
C PHE A 217 26.66 15.38 -6.92
N GLY A 218 27.48 15.76 -5.94
CA GLY A 218 28.40 16.90 -6.05
C GLY A 218 27.69 18.24 -6.23
N LEU A 219 26.46 18.36 -5.74
CA LEU A 219 25.64 19.56 -5.85
C LEU A 219 25.86 20.45 -4.60
N PRO A 220 26.06 21.78 -4.77
CA PRO A 220 26.33 22.67 -3.64
C PRO A 220 25.10 22.91 -2.76
N ASN A 221 23.89 22.87 -3.32
CA ASN A 221 22.62 23.12 -2.64
C ASN A 221 21.43 22.71 -3.55
N LEU A 222 20.21 22.88 -3.06
CA LEU A 222 18.98 22.56 -3.79
C LEU A 222 18.70 23.47 -5.01
N SER A 223 19.31 24.66 -5.12
CA SER A 223 19.09 25.50 -6.31
C SER A 223 19.86 24.99 -7.54
N ALA A 224 20.88 24.14 -7.35
CA ALA A 224 21.62 23.49 -8.42
C ALA A 224 20.94 22.22 -8.98
N LEU A 225 19.71 21.91 -8.57
CA LEU A 225 19.02 20.67 -8.95
C LEU A 225 18.68 20.54 -10.44
N GLY A 226 18.75 21.63 -11.21
CA GLY A 226 18.63 21.57 -12.68
C GLY A 226 19.65 20.63 -13.34
N GLU A 227 20.81 20.40 -12.70
CA GLU A 227 21.86 19.51 -13.21
C GLU A 227 21.65 18.04 -12.84
N LEU A 228 20.77 17.74 -11.88
CA LEU A 228 20.57 16.40 -11.32
C LEU A 228 20.33 15.31 -12.39
N PRO A 229 19.49 15.51 -13.44
CA PRO A 229 19.24 14.48 -14.45
C PRO A 229 20.52 14.07 -15.20
N ALA A 230 21.37 15.04 -15.56
CA ALA A 230 22.60 14.80 -16.30
C ALA A 230 23.65 14.07 -15.43
N ILE A 231 23.81 14.52 -14.17
CA ILE A 231 24.76 13.91 -13.22
C ILE A 231 24.30 12.48 -12.87
N ARG A 232 23.01 12.29 -12.62
CA ARG A 232 22.42 10.97 -12.35
C ARG A 232 22.66 10.00 -13.48
N ARG A 233 22.40 10.40 -14.73
CA ARG A 233 22.66 9.56 -15.91
C ARG A 233 24.13 9.15 -15.98
N ARG A 234 25.06 10.08 -15.77
CA ARG A 234 26.51 9.81 -15.77
C ARG A 234 26.89 8.78 -14.69
N LYS A 235 26.40 8.95 -13.45
CA LYS A 235 26.68 8.03 -12.34
C LYS A 235 26.09 6.63 -12.57
N LEU A 236 24.87 6.54 -13.11
CA LEU A 236 24.25 5.25 -13.44
C LEU A 236 24.99 4.51 -14.57
N LEU A 237 25.53 5.23 -15.56
CA LEU A 237 26.36 4.64 -16.61
C LEU A 237 27.67 4.08 -16.03
N MET A 238 28.32 4.82 -15.13
CA MET A 238 29.52 4.32 -14.43
C MET A 238 29.20 3.08 -13.60
N ALA A 239 28.15 3.10 -12.78
CA ALA A 239 27.72 1.94 -11.99
C ALA A 239 27.28 0.73 -12.84
N SER A 240 26.87 0.97 -14.09
CA SER A 240 26.55 -0.10 -15.04
C SER A 240 27.78 -0.88 -15.48
N GLY A 241 28.94 -0.23 -15.58
CA GLY A 241 30.20 -0.87 -15.97
C GLY A 241 30.80 -1.81 -14.92
N PHE A 242 30.32 -1.75 -13.66
CA PHE A 242 30.88 -2.52 -12.53
C PHE A 242 29.91 -3.56 -11.94
N ASP A 243 28.75 -3.79 -12.58
CA ASP A 243 27.66 -4.65 -12.07
C ASP A 243 27.27 -4.38 -10.59
N ASP A 244 27.40 -3.13 -10.14
CA ASP A 244 27.13 -2.77 -8.75
C ASP A 244 25.66 -2.38 -8.55
N GLY A 245 24.82 -3.38 -8.32
CA GLY A 245 23.39 -3.19 -8.06
C GLY A 245 23.09 -2.38 -6.78
N ALA A 246 23.97 -2.44 -5.78
CA ALA A 246 23.82 -1.69 -4.54
C ALA A 246 24.03 -0.19 -4.78
N LEU A 247 25.10 0.16 -5.49
CA LEU A 247 25.39 1.54 -5.88
C LEU A 247 24.29 2.13 -6.77
N ARG A 248 23.76 1.36 -7.74
CA ARG A 248 22.62 1.84 -8.56
C ARG A 248 21.41 2.14 -7.69
N THR A 249 21.09 1.26 -6.74
CA THR A 249 19.98 1.47 -5.80
C THR A 249 20.19 2.74 -4.98
N GLU A 250 21.38 2.94 -4.41
CA GLU A 250 21.70 4.16 -3.67
C GLU A 250 21.56 5.42 -4.55
N ILE A 251 22.07 5.41 -5.79
CA ILE A 251 21.93 6.54 -6.73
C ILE A 251 20.45 6.86 -6.97
N HIS A 252 19.60 5.85 -7.14
CA HIS A 252 18.16 6.04 -7.32
C HIS A 252 17.50 6.65 -6.08
N GLU A 253 17.79 6.12 -4.90
CA GLU A 253 17.22 6.62 -3.64
C GLU A 253 17.65 8.06 -3.33
N GLN A 254 18.94 8.39 -3.49
CA GLN A 254 19.42 9.76 -3.26
C GLN A 254 18.83 10.75 -4.28
N ALA A 255 18.67 10.33 -5.56
CA ALA A 255 18.03 11.18 -6.56
C ALA A 255 16.55 11.42 -6.24
N GLU A 256 15.85 10.42 -5.72
CA GLU A 256 14.45 10.54 -5.29
C GLU A 256 14.29 11.54 -4.14
N VAL A 257 15.19 11.49 -3.15
CA VAL A 257 15.26 12.48 -2.06
C VAL A 257 15.38 13.89 -2.62
N LEU A 258 16.36 14.14 -3.50
CA LEU A 258 16.59 15.48 -4.05
C LEU A 258 15.45 15.97 -4.94
N THR A 259 14.91 15.10 -5.80
CA THR A 259 13.80 15.46 -6.69
C THR A 259 12.55 15.82 -5.89
N SER A 260 12.34 15.17 -4.74
CA SER A 260 11.19 15.45 -3.86
C SER A 260 11.41 16.69 -3.01
N ALA A 261 12.63 16.89 -2.50
CA ALA A 261 13.03 18.10 -1.80
C ALA A 261 12.88 19.36 -2.68
N ALA A 262 13.14 19.24 -3.99
CA ALA A 262 13.01 20.33 -4.96
C ALA A 262 11.59 20.95 -5.04
N ARG A 263 10.58 20.20 -4.60
CA ARG A 263 9.16 20.60 -4.67
C ARG A 263 8.70 21.35 -3.43
N LEU A 264 9.54 21.39 -2.40
CA LEU A 264 9.22 22.01 -1.11
C LEU A 264 9.84 23.39 -1.03
N ASP A 265 9.09 24.35 -0.51
CA ASP A 265 9.61 25.69 -0.20
C ASP A 265 10.68 25.63 0.91
N ASP A 266 10.49 24.74 1.89
CA ASP A 266 11.46 24.48 2.95
C ASP A 266 11.66 22.97 3.19
N ALA A 267 12.56 22.37 2.41
CA ALA A 267 12.95 20.98 2.61
C ALA A 267 13.91 20.80 3.81
N ARG A 268 14.46 21.89 4.40
CA ARG A 268 15.49 21.80 5.44
C ARG A 268 14.94 21.36 6.79
N ASP A 269 13.64 21.47 7.02
CA ASP A 269 12.97 20.90 8.18
C ASP A 269 12.79 19.37 8.10
N GLY A 270 13.15 18.77 6.95
CA GLY A 270 12.87 17.38 6.65
C GLY A 270 11.43 17.16 6.22
N PHE A 271 11.18 16.01 5.60
CA PHE A 271 9.86 15.63 5.09
C PHE A 271 9.71 14.11 5.09
N ALA A 272 8.55 13.60 4.68
CA ALA A 272 8.36 12.16 4.51
C ALA A 272 8.31 11.79 3.01
N LEU A 273 9.06 10.77 2.62
CA LEU A 273 8.88 10.09 1.33
C LEU A 273 7.93 8.92 1.52
N CYS A 274 7.04 8.67 0.57
CA CYS A 274 6.29 7.42 0.54
C CYS A 274 6.87 6.41 -0.45
N ARG A 275 6.65 5.15 -0.13
CA ARG A 275 6.85 3.99 -1.01
C ARG A 275 5.61 3.11 -0.92
N ILE A 276 5.44 2.23 -1.90
CA ILE A 276 4.45 1.15 -1.77
C ILE A 276 5.03 0.07 -0.89
N TRP A 277 4.29 -0.28 0.14
CA TRP A 277 4.41 -1.53 0.85
C TRP A 277 3.37 -2.50 0.30
N SER A 278 3.83 -3.67 -0.12
CA SER A 278 2.99 -4.82 -0.45
C SER A 278 3.51 -6.02 0.31
N ASP A 279 2.64 -6.88 0.82
CA ASP A 279 3.04 -8.09 1.56
C ASP A 279 4.00 -9.00 0.76
N ASN A 280 3.88 -9.02 -0.58
CA ASN A 280 4.80 -9.74 -1.48
C ASN A 280 6.22 -9.15 -1.56
N HIS A 281 6.46 -7.98 -0.96
CA HIS A 281 7.76 -7.32 -0.84
C HIS A 281 8.30 -7.29 0.59
N ALA A 282 7.67 -8.01 1.53
CA ALA A 282 8.31 -8.36 2.79
C ALA A 282 9.49 -9.28 2.50
N ARG A 283 10.64 -8.70 2.09
CA ARG A 283 11.93 -9.38 2.21
C ARG A 283 11.99 -9.84 3.67
N PRO A 284 12.23 -11.14 3.94
CA PRO A 284 12.56 -11.55 5.29
C PRO A 284 13.71 -10.67 5.74
N LYS A 285 13.55 -9.93 6.84
CA LYS A 285 14.71 -9.39 7.53
C LYS A 285 15.55 -10.61 7.86
N ALA A 286 16.70 -10.76 7.21
CA ALA A 286 17.72 -11.72 7.57
C ALA A 286 18.22 -11.36 8.98
N ARG A 287 17.48 -11.80 9.99
CA ARG A 287 17.82 -11.84 11.42
C ARG A 287 16.62 -12.44 12.15
N ASN A 288 16.61 -13.76 12.16
CA ASN A 288 16.15 -14.68 13.22
C ASN A 288 15.76 -16.02 12.59
N LEU A 289 16.71 -16.65 11.90
CA LEU A 289 16.81 -18.11 11.86
C LEU A 289 17.93 -18.49 12.83
N ALA A 290 17.61 -18.35 14.11
CA ALA A 290 18.22 -19.10 15.17
C ALA A 290 17.09 -19.42 16.14
N VAL A 291 17.00 -20.71 16.51
CA VAL A 291 16.06 -21.32 17.46
C VAL A 291 14.70 -21.72 16.87
N ALA A 292 14.64 -22.90 16.26
CA ALA A 292 14.16 -24.15 16.88
C ALA A 292 14.13 -25.27 15.81
#